data_AF-A0A914SC97-F1
#
_entry.id   AF-A0A914SC97-F1
#
_cell.length_a   1.000
_cell.length_b   1.000
_cell.length_c   1.000
_cell.angle_alpha   90.00
_cell.angle_beta   90.00
_cell.angle_gamma   90.00
#
_symmetry.space_group_name_H-M   'P 1'
#
loop_
_entity.id
_entity.type
_entity.pdbx_description
1 polymer ?
#
loop_
_entity_poly.entity_id
_entity_poly.type
_entity_poly.pdbx_seq_one_letter_code
_entity_poly.pdbx_strand_id
1 'polypeptide(L)'
;MTVCTNSRAQKLVIARYLYETADSLDGLPFKLHDFGYRGASSVESASIGGAAHLVNFVGTDTIAGLQLCRKYYSSMMAGFSIPAAEHRPDSGDPSLVVVKVTLNFISKQELTEMDHYQALLVLNLLAEKFPIVTNAKGYRVLPSYLRILEAIKVDGWSAENIVFGTGGALLQKLDRDTQKCAFKCSHVIVNGESVNVWKNPTTDSGKRSKKGRLTLEKREDGTIVTVQEGLGDPGKVHRLFIACEILFTFVFVAWIFLLFQFKTDGILKNLRTEDMLVTVFENGRLLVDYTLEEIRERAEIELIKELKRKRLDGDNHIASNGSAY
;
A
#
# COMPACT_ATOMS: atom_id res chain seq x y z
N MET A 1 8.03 -1.64 4.31
CA MET A 1 7.68 -1.54 2.88
C MET A 1 7.00 -2.82 2.38
N THR A 2 7.69 -3.97 2.35
CA THR A 2 7.16 -5.24 1.81
C THR A 2 5.80 -5.67 2.38
N VAL A 3 5.63 -5.64 3.71
CA VAL A 3 4.35 -5.96 4.37
C VAL A 3 3.21 -5.09 3.85
N CYS A 4 3.41 -3.77 3.80
CA CYS A 4 2.41 -2.81 3.30
C CYS A 4 2.07 -3.08 1.84
N THR A 5 3.05 -3.33 0.97
CA THR A 5 2.78 -3.62 -0.45
C THR A 5 2.05 -4.95 -0.63
N ASN A 6 2.45 -6.00 0.09
CA ASN A 6 1.78 -7.30 0.04
C ASN A 6 0.33 -7.21 0.55
N SER A 7 0.13 -6.47 1.65
CA SER A 7 -1.19 -6.17 2.17
C SER A 7 -2.04 -5.39 1.16
N ARG A 8 -1.46 -4.38 0.49
CA ARG A 8 -2.14 -3.62 -0.58
C ARG A 8 -2.50 -4.50 -1.78
N ALA A 9 -1.61 -5.43 -2.17
CA ALA A 9 -1.88 -6.38 -3.25
C ALA A 9 -3.09 -7.27 -2.90
N GLN A 10 -3.19 -7.74 -1.66
CA GLN A 10 -4.37 -8.45 -1.17
C GLN A 10 -5.62 -7.55 -1.16
N LYS A 11 -5.49 -6.27 -0.77
CA LYS A 11 -6.59 -5.29 -0.86
C LYS A 11 -7.12 -5.14 -2.27
N LEU A 12 -6.26 -5.09 -3.29
CA LEU A 12 -6.68 -5.05 -4.70
C LEU A 12 -7.49 -6.28 -5.10
N VAL A 13 -7.04 -7.48 -4.71
CA VAL A 13 -7.77 -8.72 -4.99
C VAL A 13 -9.12 -8.71 -4.29
N ILE A 14 -9.16 -8.47 -2.99
CA ILE A 14 -10.40 -8.46 -2.20
C ILE A 14 -11.38 -7.39 -2.74
N ALA A 15 -10.88 -6.20 -3.04
CA ALA A 15 -11.69 -5.11 -3.57
C ALA A 15 -12.32 -5.47 -4.92
N ARG A 16 -11.60 -6.17 -5.80
CA ARG A 16 -12.15 -6.69 -7.06
C ARG A 16 -13.33 -7.63 -6.82
N TYR A 17 -13.16 -8.65 -5.96
CA TYR A 17 -14.23 -9.61 -5.68
C TYR A 17 -15.43 -8.95 -4.99
N LEU A 18 -15.21 -8.02 -4.05
CA LEU A 18 -16.30 -7.24 -3.48
C LEU A 18 -16.99 -6.39 -4.55
N TYR A 19 -16.23 -5.68 -5.38
CA TYR A 19 -16.82 -4.85 -6.43
C TYR A 19 -17.68 -5.67 -7.41
N GLU A 20 -17.32 -6.91 -7.68
CA GLU A 20 -18.07 -7.79 -8.58
C GLU A 20 -19.29 -8.44 -7.93
N THR A 21 -19.26 -8.69 -6.61
CA THR A 21 -20.24 -9.58 -5.96
C THR A 21 -21.01 -8.95 -4.80
N ALA A 22 -20.57 -7.80 -4.28
CA ALA A 22 -21.14 -7.07 -3.14
C ALA A 22 -21.92 -5.82 -3.57
N ASP A 23 -22.88 -5.37 -2.76
CA ASP A 23 -23.59 -4.11 -3.06
C ASP A 23 -22.72 -2.87 -2.77
N SER A 24 -21.76 -2.98 -1.85
CA SER A 24 -20.84 -1.90 -1.50
C SER A 24 -19.41 -2.37 -1.19
N LEU A 25 -18.47 -1.42 -1.13
CA LEU A 25 -17.09 -1.65 -0.68
C LEU A 25 -16.86 -1.23 0.78
N ASP A 26 -17.90 -0.83 1.51
CA ASP A 26 -17.76 -0.25 2.85
C ASP A 26 -17.12 -1.20 3.86
N GLY A 27 -17.30 -2.51 3.66
CA GLY A 27 -16.66 -3.55 4.47
C GLY A 27 -15.18 -3.78 4.17
N LEU A 28 -14.65 -3.30 3.03
CA LEU A 28 -13.29 -3.57 2.56
C LEU A 28 -12.19 -3.32 3.62
N PRO A 29 -12.22 -2.23 4.41
CA PRO A 29 -11.19 -1.96 5.42
C PRO A 29 -11.03 -3.06 6.48
N PHE A 30 -12.05 -3.91 6.69
CA PHE A 30 -12.05 -4.98 7.69
C PHE A 30 -11.90 -6.37 7.07
N LYS A 31 -11.69 -6.49 5.75
CA LYS A 31 -11.70 -7.79 5.07
C LYS A 31 -10.42 -8.61 5.25
N LEU A 32 -9.33 -8.00 5.69
CA LEU A 32 -8.09 -8.70 6.02
C LEU A 32 -7.65 -8.25 7.40
N HIS A 33 -7.61 -9.19 8.33
CA HIS A 33 -7.30 -8.99 9.74
C HIS A 33 -5.91 -9.56 10.05
N ASP A 34 -5.12 -8.78 10.76
CA ASP A 34 -3.77 -9.18 11.16
C ASP A 34 -3.78 -10.02 12.44
N PHE A 35 -3.38 -11.29 12.33
CA PHE A 35 -3.16 -12.25 13.41
C PHE A 35 -1.66 -12.57 13.60
N GLY A 36 -0.78 -11.73 13.06
CA GLY A 36 0.64 -12.02 12.90
C GLY A 36 1.49 -11.87 14.16
N TYR A 37 0.96 -11.28 15.24
CA TYR A 37 1.77 -10.94 16.42
C TYR A 37 2.63 -12.10 16.92
N ARG A 38 2.03 -13.27 17.22
CA ARG A 38 2.75 -14.44 17.74
C ARG A 38 3.70 -15.10 16.72
N GLY A 39 3.52 -14.81 15.43
CA GLY A 39 4.32 -15.35 14.34
C GLY A 39 5.49 -14.46 13.93
N ALA A 40 5.57 -13.24 14.45
CA ALA A 40 6.68 -12.32 14.18
C ALA A 40 7.92 -12.71 14.98
N SER A 41 9.11 -12.40 14.44
CA SER A 41 10.39 -12.72 15.07
C SER A 41 10.70 -11.94 16.36
N SER A 42 10.04 -10.80 16.57
CA SER A 42 10.20 -9.96 17.76
C SER A 42 8.99 -9.04 17.93
N VAL A 43 8.87 -8.41 19.10
CA VAL A 43 7.84 -7.39 19.36
C VAL A 43 8.03 -6.18 18.44
N GLU A 44 9.26 -5.79 18.18
CA GLU A 44 9.57 -4.68 17.26
C GLU A 44 9.12 -5.04 15.83
N SER A 45 9.44 -6.25 15.34
CA SER A 45 8.97 -6.74 14.03
C SER A 45 7.44 -6.77 13.96
N ALA A 46 6.78 -7.25 15.02
CA ALA A 46 5.32 -7.24 15.10
C ALA A 46 4.75 -5.82 15.04
N SER A 47 5.38 -4.86 15.74
CA SER A 47 4.95 -3.46 15.74
C SER A 47 5.08 -2.82 14.36
N ILE A 48 6.22 -2.98 13.68
CA ILE A 48 6.49 -2.42 12.36
C ILE A 48 5.61 -3.09 11.30
N GLY A 49 5.50 -4.42 11.36
CA GLY A 49 4.67 -5.20 10.45
C GLY A 49 3.18 -4.88 10.59
N GLY A 50 2.67 -4.86 11.82
CA GLY A 50 1.27 -4.51 12.11
C GLY A 50 0.94 -3.08 11.66
N ALA A 51 1.81 -2.10 11.97
CA ALA A 51 1.64 -0.72 11.49
C ALA A 51 1.65 -0.62 9.96
N ALA A 52 2.50 -1.39 9.28
CA ALA A 52 2.55 -1.43 7.83
C ALA A 52 1.28 -2.04 7.20
N HIS A 53 0.66 -3.03 7.85
CA HIS A 53 -0.64 -3.56 7.44
C HIS A 53 -1.77 -2.55 7.62
N LEU A 54 -1.74 -1.79 8.72
CA LEU A 54 -2.73 -0.76 9.06
C LEU A 54 -2.79 0.42 8.09
N VAL A 55 -1.85 0.53 7.15
CA VAL A 55 -1.95 1.46 6.01
C VAL A 55 -3.10 1.06 5.06
N ASN A 56 -3.42 -0.23 4.95
CA ASN A 56 -4.38 -0.73 3.95
C ASN A 56 -5.71 -1.17 4.57
N PHE A 57 -5.67 -1.71 5.79
CA PHE A 57 -6.81 -2.25 6.52
C PHE A 57 -6.83 -1.69 7.95
N VAL A 58 -7.91 -1.96 8.67
CA VAL A 58 -8.10 -1.51 10.06
C VAL A 58 -8.39 -2.66 11.02
N GLY A 59 -8.34 -3.92 10.58
CA GLY A 59 -8.48 -5.11 11.45
C GLY A 59 -7.13 -5.62 11.95
N THR A 60 -6.92 -5.68 13.27
CA THR A 60 -5.66 -6.23 13.84
C THR A 60 -5.83 -6.74 15.27
N ASP A 61 -5.19 -7.87 15.59
CA ASP A 61 -4.93 -8.34 16.96
C ASP A 61 -3.48 -8.05 17.40
N THR A 62 -2.67 -7.46 16.52
CA THR A 62 -1.29 -7.06 16.79
C THR A 62 -1.26 -5.68 17.46
N ILE A 63 -1.59 -5.65 18.76
CA ILE A 63 -1.65 -4.41 19.57
C ILE A 63 -0.37 -3.56 19.45
N ALA A 64 0.80 -4.19 19.31
CA ALA A 64 2.08 -3.50 19.12
C ALA A 64 2.08 -2.54 17.91
N GLY A 65 1.34 -2.87 16.84
CA GLY A 65 1.20 -1.99 15.67
C GLY A 65 0.45 -0.70 15.99
N LEU A 66 -0.58 -0.77 16.83
CA LEU A 66 -1.35 0.40 17.29
C LEU A 66 -0.47 1.36 18.10
N GLN A 67 0.39 0.81 18.96
CA GLN A 67 1.32 1.60 19.77
C GLN A 67 2.32 2.35 18.90
N LEU A 68 2.85 1.71 17.85
CA LEU A 68 3.76 2.34 16.89
C LEU A 68 3.04 3.47 16.12
N CYS A 69 1.86 3.21 15.57
CA CYS A 69 1.07 4.21 14.85
C CYS A 69 0.75 5.44 15.72
N ARG A 70 0.45 5.22 17.00
CA ARG A 70 0.23 6.33 17.96
C ARG A 70 1.49 7.13 18.21
N LYS A 71 2.62 6.45 18.41
CA LYS A 71 3.89 7.09 18.79
C LYS A 71 4.55 7.85 17.64
N TYR A 72 4.48 7.33 16.41
CA TYR A 72 5.26 7.83 15.28
C TYR A 72 4.43 8.42 14.13
N TYR A 73 3.11 8.22 14.13
CA TYR A 73 2.24 8.63 13.00
C TYR A 73 0.96 9.33 13.47
N SER A 74 0.94 9.85 14.70
CA SER A 74 -0.15 10.67 15.26
C SER A 74 -1.55 10.04 15.14
N SER A 75 -1.64 8.71 15.18
CA SER A 75 -2.92 7.99 15.09
C SER A 75 -3.33 7.44 16.45
N MET A 76 -4.34 8.06 17.08
CA MET A 76 -4.81 7.63 18.41
C MET A 76 -5.33 6.18 18.39
N MET A 77 -6.06 5.81 17.34
CA MET A 77 -6.57 4.46 17.12
C MET A 77 -6.47 4.09 15.64
N ALA A 78 -5.45 3.29 15.31
CA ALA A 78 -5.19 2.90 13.92
C ALA A 78 -5.99 1.65 13.48
N GLY A 79 -6.50 0.84 14.40
CA GLY A 79 -7.18 -0.41 14.07
C GLY A 79 -8.05 -0.92 15.21
N PHE A 80 -8.86 -1.92 14.89
CA PHE A 80 -9.91 -2.46 15.72
C PHE A 80 -9.86 -3.99 15.70
N SER A 81 -10.47 -4.57 16.73
CA SER A 81 -10.77 -6.00 16.78
C SER A 81 -12.12 -6.23 17.43
N ILE A 82 -12.57 -7.47 17.42
CA ILE A 82 -13.80 -7.94 18.06
C ILE A 82 -13.45 -9.10 18.99
N PRO A 83 -14.25 -9.35 20.04
CA PRO A 83 -14.09 -10.56 20.84
C PRO A 83 -14.11 -11.81 19.95
N ALA A 84 -13.10 -12.66 20.07
CA ALA A 84 -12.98 -13.91 19.34
C ALA A 84 -12.52 -15.01 20.30
N ALA A 85 -13.05 -16.23 20.12
CA ALA A 85 -12.56 -17.41 20.82
C ALA A 85 -11.42 -18.05 20.02
N GLU A 86 -10.34 -18.45 20.69
CA GLU A 86 -9.32 -19.30 20.08
C GLU A 86 -9.51 -20.76 20.51
N HIS A 87 -9.46 -21.68 19.54
CA HIS A 87 -9.18 -23.08 19.81
C HIS A 87 -7.75 -23.37 19.36
N ARG A 88 -6.91 -23.83 20.28
CA ARG A 88 -5.60 -24.38 19.95
C ARG A 88 -5.72 -25.89 19.97
N PRO A 89 -5.96 -26.57 18.84
CA PRO A 89 -5.77 -28.00 18.80
C PRO A 89 -4.28 -28.26 18.99
N ASP A 90 -3.93 -29.05 20.00
CA ASP A 90 -2.54 -29.34 20.38
C ASP A 90 -1.78 -30.16 19.30
N SER A 91 -2.48 -30.54 18.21
CA SER A 91 -1.96 -31.22 17.03
C SER A 91 -2.85 -31.00 15.81
N GLY A 92 -2.26 -30.95 14.61
CA GLY A 92 -2.96 -30.79 13.32
C GLY A 92 -2.85 -29.37 12.73
N ASP A 93 -3.16 -29.20 11.44
CA ASP A 93 -3.21 -27.88 10.81
C ASP A 93 -4.44 -27.09 11.32
N PRO A 94 -4.25 -25.94 11.99
CA PRO A 94 -5.32 -25.19 12.66
C PRO A 94 -6.48 -24.79 11.74
N SER A 95 -6.19 -24.50 10.48
CA SER A 95 -7.18 -24.12 9.48
C SER A 95 -8.16 -25.28 9.22
N LEU A 96 -7.64 -26.51 9.26
CA LEU A 96 -8.41 -27.72 9.00
C LEU A 96 -9.19 -28.13 10.24
N VAL A 97 -8.58 -27.99 11.42
CA VAL A 97 -9.24 -28.38 12.66
C VAL A 97 -10.40 -27.46 12.98
N VAL A 98 -10.29 -26.14 12.76
CA VAL A 98 -11.42 -25.22 12.97
C VAL A 98 -12.56 -25.53 12.00
N VAL A 99 -12.26 -25.82 10.73
CA VAL A 99 -13.28 -26.22 9.75
C VAL A 99 -13.88 -27.58 10.12
N LYS A 100 -13.09 -28.59 10.50
CA LYS A 100 -13.58 -29.89 10.95
C LYS A 100 -14.43 -29.80 12.21
N VAL A 101 -14.04 -28.99 13.20
CA VAL A 101 -14.82 -28.75 14.42
C VAL A 101 -16.14 -28.07 14.08
N THR A 102 -16.11 -27.02 13.27
CA THR A 102 -17.31 -26.29 12.84
C THR A 102 -18.25 -27.22 12.06
N LEU A 103 -17.71 -28.03 11.14
CA LEU A 103 -18.47 -29.03 10.39
C LEU A 103 -19.01 -30.14 11.30
N ASN A 104 -18.22 -30.66 12.24
CA ASN A 104 -18.66 -31.66 13.22
C ASN A 104 -19.82 -31.13 14.09
N PHE A 105 -19.76 -29.86 14.53
CA PHE A 105 -20.82 -29.23 15.30
C PHE A 105 -22.11 -29.01 14.48
N ILE A 106 -21.99 -28.76 13.17
CA ILE A 106 -23.12 -28.42 12.29
C ILE A 106 -23.74 -29.66 11.62
N SER A 107 -22.94 -30.65 11.21
CA SER A 107 -23.38 -31.80 10.38
C SER A 107 -23.25 -33.16 11.06
N LYS A 108 -22.56 -33.27 12.21
CA LYS A 108 -22.23 -34.56 12.89
C LYS A 108 -21.48 -35.59 12.00
N GLN A 109 -20.75 -35.15 10.97
CA GLN A 109 -19.98 -36.05 10.09
C GLN A 109 -18.46 -35.85 10.21
N GLU A 110 -17.72 -36.94 10.41
CA GLU A 110 -16.24 -36.95 10.36
C GLU A 110 -15.72 -36.92 8.90
N LEU A 111 -14.74 -36.05 8.62
CA LEU A 111 -14.10 -35.92 7.30
C LEU A 111 -12.62 -36.32 7.33
N THR A 112 -12.19 -37.09 6.33
CA THR A 112 -10.89 -37.78 6.28
C THR A 112 -9.81 -37.13 5.39
N GLU A 113 -10.12 -36.28 4.40
CA GLU A 113 -9.09 -35.65 3.52
C GLU A 113 -9.52 -34.29 2.92
N MET A 114 -8.58 -33.48 2.37
CA MET A 114 -8.76 -32.04 2.19
C MET A 114 -8.35 -31.44 0.82
N ASP A 115 -9.23 -30.60 0.22
CA ASP A 115 -8.99 -29.88 -1.05
C ASP A 115 -9.77 -28.54 -1.16
N HIS A 116 -9.50 -27.71 -2.20
CA HIS A 116 -10.04 -26.33 -2.46
C HIS A 116 -11.57 -26.13 -2.36
N TYR A 117 -12.38 -27.20 -2.27
CA TYR A 117 -13.86 -27.17 -2.26
C TYR A 117 -14.50 -26.93 -0.87
N GLN A 118 -13.71 -26.78 0.20
CA GLN A 118 -14.26 -26.76 1.55
C GLN A 118 -14.95 -25.46 1.98
N ALA A 119 -14.51 -24.32 1.45
CA ALA A 119 -15.21 -23.05 1.65
C ALA A 119 -16.68 -23.14 1.18
N LEU A 120 -16.89 -23.79 0.03
CA LEU A 120 -18.20 -24.00 -0.56
C LEU A 120 -19.04 -24.95 0.27
N LEU A 121 -18.45 -26.06 0.73
CA LEU A 121 -19.13 -27.02 1.60
C LEU A 121 -19.65 -26.33 2.88
N VAL A 122 -18.80 -25.52 3.53
CA VAL A 122 -19.17 -24.77 4.73
C VAL A 122 -20.28 -23.78 4.42
N LEU A 123 -20.17 -22.97 3.36
CA LEU A 123 -21.23 -22.00 3.00
C LEU A 123 -22.56 -22.67 2.70
N ASN A 124 -22.56 -23.79 1.98
CA ASN A 124 -23.79 -24.50 1.63
C ASN A 124 -24.44 -25.12 2.87
N LEU A 125 -23.67 -25.71 3.79
CA LEU A 125 -24.19 -26.20 5.07
C LEU A 125 -24.74 -25.09 5.95
N LEU A 126 -24.13 -23.89 5.90
CA LEU A 126 -24.65 -22.74 6.63
C LEU A 126 -25.93 -22.20 6.01
N ALA A 127 -26.06 -22.23 4.68
CA ALA A 127 -27.29 -21.86 3.98
C ALA A 127 -28.47 -22.74 4.38
N GLU A 128 -28.23 -24.01 4.73
CA GLU A 128 -29.26 -24.91 5.25
C GLU A 128 -29.71 -24.56 6.67
N LYS A 129 -28.83 -23.93 7.46
CA LYS A 129 -29.07 -23.67 8.90
C LYS A 129 -29.45 -22.22 9.21
N PHE A 130 -29.15 -21.29 8.31
CA PHE A 130 -29.30 -19.86 8.53
C PHE A 130 -30.01 -19.18 7.34
N PRO A 131 -30.83 -18.15 7.61
CA PRO A 131 -31.55 -17.45 6.55
C PRO A 131 -30.58 -16.75 5.60
N ILE A 132 -30.80 -16.92 4.29
CA ILE A 132 -30.03 -16.28 3.23
C ILE A 132 -30.83 -15.14 2.60
N VAL A 133 -30.13 -14.11 2.14
CA VAL A 133 -30.69 -13.08 1.26
C VAL A 133 -29.92 -13.05 -0.06
N THR A 134 -30.57 -12.60 -1.13
CA THR A 134 -29.90 -12.36 -2.42
C THR A 134 -29.72 -10.86 -2.58
N ASN A 135 -28.49 -10.42 -2.85
CA ASN A 135 -28.18 -9.01 -3.03
C ASN A 135 -28.55 -8.50 -4.43
N ALA A 136 -28.38 -7.20 -4.68
CA ALA A 136 -28.79 -6.59 -5.95
C ALA A 136 -28.00 -7.12 -7.16
N LYS A 137 -26.84 -7.75 -6.93
CA LYS A 137 -26.01 -8.39 -7.95
C LYS A 137 -26.33 -9.87 -8.18
N GLY A 138 -27.36 -10.40 -7.53
CA GLY A 138 -27.82 -11.78 -7.70
C GLY A 138 -27.00 -12.82 -6.92
N TYR A 139 -26.15 -12.39 -5.98
CA TYR A 139 -25.33 -13.29 -5.16
C TYR A 139 -25.97 -13.56 -3.80
N ARG A 140 -25.81 -14.79 -3.29
CA ARG A 140 -26.28 -15.20 -1.96
C ARG A 140 -25.42 -14.55 -0.86
N VAL A 141 -26.08 -14.06 0.19
CA VAL A 141 -25.48 -13.43 1.36
C VAL A 141 -25.96 -14.16 2.62
N LEU A 142 -25.02 -14.70 3.38
CA LEU A 142 -25.24 -15.24 4.72
C LEU A 142 -25.35 -14.11 5.74
N PRO A 143 -25.94 -14.38 6.90
CA PRO A 143 -25.82 -13.49 8.05
C PRO A 143 -24.33 -13.21 8.36
N SER A 144 -24.03 -12.02 8.87
CA SER A 144 -22.73 -11.34 8.77
C SER A 144 -21.50 -12.05 9.39
N TYR A 145 -21.57 -13.28 9.89
CA TYR A 145 -20.56 -13.92 10.72
C TYR A 145 -19.69 -15.07 10.10
N LEU A 146 -19.76 -15.46 8.79
CA LEU A 146 -19.08 -16.71 8.24
C LEU A 146 -18.54 -16.67 6.78
N ARG A 147 -17.26 -17.07 6.46
CA ARG A 147 -16.41 -16.27 5.49
C ARG A 147 -15.16 -16.90 4.66
N ILE A 148 -15.11 -17.16 3.28
CA ILE A 148 -13.88 -17.40 2.33
C ILE A 148 -14.05 -17.16 0.75
N LEU A 149 -13.19 -16.49 -0.10
CA LEU A 149 -13.49 -15.77 -1.42
C LEU A 149 -13.56 -16.37 -2.88
N GLU A 150 -12.74 -17.30 -3.37
CA GLU A 150 -12.67 -17.54 -4.85
C GLU A 150 -13.69 -18.59 -5.33
N ALA A 151 -13.66 -19.75 -4.68
CA ALA A 151 -14.60 -20.84 -4.93
C ALA A 151 -16.06 -20.37 -4.86
N ILE A 152 -16.33 -19.43 -3.94
CA ILE A 152 -17.66 -18.95 -3.60
C ILE A 152 -18.24 -18.04 -4.67
N LYS A 153 -17.42 -17.27 -5.41
CA LYS A 153 -17.92 -16.46 -6.52
C LYS A 153 -18.47 -17.37 -7.63
N VAL A 154 -17.75 -18.44 -7.98
CA VAL A 154 -18.15 -19.40 -9.02
C VAL A 154 -19.48 -20.07 -8.65
N ASP A 155 -19.72 -20.30 -7.36
CA ASP A 155 -20.93 -20.96 -6.84
C ASP A 155 -22.09 -19.99 -6.56
N GLY A 156 -21.92 -18.68 -6.80
CA GLY A 156 -22.98 -17.68 -6.63
C GLY A 156 -23.12 -17.10 -5.22
N TRP A 157 -22.06 -17.14 -4.41
CA TRP A 157 -21.98 -16.49 -3.10
C TRP A 157 -21.25 -15.14 -3.17
N SER A 158 -21.67 -14.17 -2.34
CA SER A 158 -21.05 -12.83 -2.27
C SER A 158 -19.77 -12.83 -1.44
N ALA A 159 -18.77 -12.04 -1.87
CA ALA A 159 -17.58 -11.71 -1.09
C ALA A 159 -17.89 -10.93 0.21
N GLU A 160 -19.11 -10.39 0.34
CA GLU A 160 -19.60 -9.77 1.57
C GLU A 160 -19.62 -10.72 2.72
N ASN A 161 -19.82 -12.01 2.43
CA ASN A 161 -19.82 -13.03 3.44
C ASN A 161 -18.43 -13.20 4.05
N ILE A 162 -17.35 -12.53 3.62
CA ILE A 162 -15.98 -13.06 3.80
C ILE A 162 -15.02 -12.08 4.48
N VAL A 163 -14.17 -12.52 5.39
CA VAL A 163 -13.13 -11.80 6.14
C VAL A 163 -12.01 -12.81 6.32
N PHE A 164 -10.79 -12.37 6.08
CA PHE A 164 -9.59 -13.18 6.17
C PHE A 164 -8.85 -12.82 7.43
N GLY A 165 -8.32 -13.82 8.12
CA GLY A 165 -7.24 -13.65 9.08
C GLY A 165 -5.92 -14.09 8.45
N THR A 166 -4.85 -13.34 8.66
CA THR A 166 -3.52 -13.75 8.19
C THR A 166 -2.46 -13.48 9.26
N GLY A 167 -1.62 -14.49 9.51
CA GLY A 167 -0.63 -14.49 10.58
C GLY A 167 0.80 -14.33 10.05
N GLY A 168 1.62 -15.37 10.25
CA GLY A 168 3.03 -15.37 9.82
C GLY A 168 3.24 -15.14 8.33
N ALA A 169 2.28 -15.46 7.46
CA ALA A 169 2.38 -15.15 6.02
C ALA A 169 2.39 -13.62 5.74
N LEU A 170 1.66 -12.84 6.55
CA LEU A 170 1.60 -11.39 6.42
C LEU A 170 2.84 -10.71 7.00
N LEU A 171 3.28 -11.14 8.19
CA LEU A 171 4.31 -10.43 8.97
C LEU A 171 5.71 -11.05 8.91
N GLN A 172 5.86 -12.35 8.61
CA GLN A 172 7.12 -13.07 8.79
C GLN A 172 7.65 -13.78 7.54
N LYS A 173 6.78 -14.30 6.66
CA LYS A 173 7.18 -15.01 5.42
C LYS A 173 7.45 -14.04 4.27
N LEU A 174 8.21 -12.99 4.54
CA LEU A 174 8.64 -11.97 3.59
C LEU A 174 10.11 -11.68 3.85
N ASP A 175 10.85 -11.39 2.79
CA ASP A 175 12.25 -10.99 2.90
C ASP A 175 12.53 -9.70 2.12
N ARG A 176 13.76 -9.19 2.29
CA ARG A 176 14.25 -8.00 1.59
C ARG A 176 14.28 -8.21 0.06
N ASP A 177 14.53 -9.45 -0.38
CA ASP A 177 14.70 -9.80 -1.79
C ASP A 177 13.38 -9.87 -2.55
N THR A 178 12.27 -10.09 -1.86
CA THR A 178 10.90 -10.06 -2.38
C THR A 178 10.63 -8.81 -3.22
N GLN A 179 11.18 -7.66 -2.81
CA GLN A 179 11.12 -6.39 -3.55
C GLN A 179 12.49 -5.89 -4.00
N LYS A 180 13.55 -6.70 -3.80
CA LYS A 180 14.95 -6.35 -4.06
C LYS A 180 15.36 -5.00 -3.43
N CYS A 181 14.84 -4.68 -2.23
CA CYS A 181 15.17 -3.44 -1.52
C CYS A 181 16.67 -3.37 -1.27
N ALA A 182 17.34 -2.29 -1.71
CA ALA A 182 18.78 -2.16 -1.62
C ALA A 182 19.21 -0.71 -1.39
N PHE A 183 20.27 -0.54 -0.58
CA PHE A 183 20.98 0.72 -0.44
C PHE A 183 22.32 0.65 -1.19
N LYS A 184 22.67 1.70 -1.94
CA LYS A 184 23.89 1.78 -2.76
C LYS A 184 24.37 3.23 -2.80
N CYS A 185 25.68 3.43 -2.64
CA CYS A 185 26.31 4.71 -2.94
C CYS A 185 26.26 4.95 -4.46
N SER A 186 25.85 6.15 -4.88
CA SER A 186 25.79 6.55 -6.29
C SER A 186 26.67 7.75 -6.63
N HIS A 187 27.11 8.52 -5.63
CA HIS A 187 27.90 9.75 -5.80
C HIS A 187 28.82 9.98 -4.62
N VAL A 188 30.04 10.46 -4.88
CA VAL A 188 31.03 10.86 -3.88
C VAL A 188 31.77 12.12 -4.35
N ILE A 189 32.40 12.83 -3.41
CA ILE A 189 33.33 13.92 -3.71
C ILE A 189 34.74 13.43 -3.32
N VAL A 190 35.67 13.43 -4.27
CA VAL A 190 37.07 13.02 -4.06
C VAL A 190 37.96 14.20 -4.47
N ASN A 191 38.78 14.70 -3.56
CA ASN A 191 39.65 15.87 -3.80
C ASN A 191 38.90 17.11 -4.31
N GLY A 192 37.66 17.32 -3.84
CA GLY A 192 36.79 18.42 -4.31
C GLY A 192 36.06 18.15 -5.62
N GLU A 193 36.36 17.04 -6.30
CA GLU A 193 35.73 16.68 -7.58
C GLU A 193 34.56 15.73 -7.39
N SER A 194 33.47 15.99 -8.11
CA SER A 194 32.27 15.16 -8.12
C SER A 194 32.47 13.90 -8.94
N VAL A 195 32.31 12.72 -8.32
CA VAL A 195 32.48 11.41 -8.97
C VAL A 195 31.20 10.58 -8.88
N ASN A 196 30.72 10.14 -10.04
CA ASN A 196 29.61 9.19 -10.13
C ASN A 196 30.11 7.76 -9.88
N VAL A 197 29.50 7.04 -8.94
CA VAL A 197 29.88 5.65 -8.60
C VAL A 197 28.71 4.69 -8.85
N TRP A 198 28.99 3.48 -9.31
CA TRP A 198 27.97 2.43 -9.46
C TRP A 198 28.60 1.04 -9.48
N LYS A 199 27.79 0.03 -9.12
CA LYS A 199 28.12 -1.38 -9.30
C LYS A 199 27.66 -1.84 -10.68
N ASN A 200 28.53 -2.51 -11.42
CA ASN A 200 28.19 -3.16 -12.68
C ASN A 200 28.79 -4.57 -12.74
N PRO A 201 28.14 -5.59 -12.14
CA PRO A 201 28.69 -6.94 -12.10
C PRO A 201 28.73 -7.57 -13.49
N THR A 202 29.86 -8.21 -13.83
CA THR A 202 30.06 -8.87 -15.14
C THR A 202 29.08 -10.02 -15.38
N THR A 203 28.64 -10.70 -14.32
CA THR A 203 27.84 -11.93 -14.39
C THR A 203 26.35 -11.75 -14.07
N ASP A 204 25.92 -10.56 -13.66
CA ASP A 204 24.52 -10.30 -13.27
C ASP A 204 24.16 -8.83 -13.55
N SER A 205 23.70 -8.57 -14.77
CA SER A 205 23.29 -7.23 -15.21
C SER A 205 22.07 -6.70 -14.43
N GLY A 206 21.26 -7.59 -13.86
CA GLY A 206 20.12 -7.23 -13.01
C GLY A 206 20.52 -6.58 -11.68
N LYS A 207 21.79 -6.68 -11.28
CA LYS A 207 22.36 -6.04 -10.10
C LYS A 207 23.09 -4.73 -10.38
N ARG A 208 22.98 -4.18 -11.60
CA ARG A 208 23.53 -2.86 -11.95
C ARG A 208 22.83 -1.76 -11.15
N SER A 209 23.59 -0.94 -10.43
CA SER A 209 23.05 0.20 -9.69
C SER A 209 22.97 1.46 -10.55
N LYS A 210 22.14 2.41 -10.11
CA LYS A 210 22.11 3.78 -10.64
C LYS A 210 23.39 4.54 -10.29
N LYS A 211 23.69 5.61 -11.02
CA LYS A 211 24.89 6.45 -10.88
C LYS A 211 24.57 7.95 -10.70
N GLY A 212 25.43 8.62 -9.94
CA GLY A 212 25.39 10.06 -9.67
C GLY A 212 24.30 10.53 -8.71
N ARG A 213 24.08 11.85 -8.67
CA ARG A 213 22.97 12.45 -7.93
C ARG A 213 21.65 12.10 -8.62
N LEU A 214 20.63 11.77 -7.83
CA LEU A 214 19.36 11.21 -8.32
C LEU A 214 18.19 12.13 -7.96
N THR A 215 17.20 12.22 -8.86
CA THR A 215 15.87 12.80 -8.60
C THR A 215 14.80 11.78 -9.00
N LEU A 216 13.59 11.91 -8.46
CA LEU A 216 12.42 11.10 -8.83
C LEU A 216 11.36 12.02 -9.43
N GLU A 217 11.06 11.84 -10.70
CA GLU A 217 10.25 12.79 -11.45
C GLU A 217 9.00 12.13 -12.01
N LYS A 218 7.85 12.82 -11.89
CA LYS A 218 6.59 12.39 -12.50
C LYS A 218 6.40 13.12 -13.82
N ARG A 219 6.23 12.35 -14.89
CA ARG A 219 5.96 12.87 -16.25
C ARG A 219 4.48 13.18 -16.44
N GLU A 220 4.16 13.91 -17.51
CA GLU A 220 2.78 14.28 -17.88
C GLU A 220 1.88 13.06 -18.10
N ASP A 221 2.43 11.97 -18.65
CA ASP A 221 1.72 10.69 -18.84
C ASP A 221 1.50 9.92 -17.52
N GLY A 222 1.93 10.48 -16.38
CA GLY A 222 1.83 9.88 -15.06
C GLY A 222 2.95 8.89 -14.72
N THR A 223 3.87 8.61 -15.65
CA THR A 223 5.00 7.71 -15.38
C THR A 223 5.98 8.34 -14.41
N ILE A 224 6.56 7.51 -13.55
CA ILE A 224 7.56 7.93 -12.55
C ILE A 224 8.94 7.44 -13.02
N VAL A 225 9.88 8.36 -13.13
CA VAL A 225 11.22 8.09 -13.64
C VAL A 225 12.28 8.58 -12.66
N THR A 226 13.29 7.76 -12.41
CA THR A 226 14.49 8.21 -11.70
C THR A 226 15.49 8.81 -12.68
N VAL A 227 15.77 10.11 -12.56
CA VAL A 227 16.82 10.76 -13.34
C VAL A 227 18.15 10.60 -12.61
N GLN A 228 19.22 10.38 -13.38
CA GLN A 228 20.56 10.04 -12.88
C GLN A 228 21.56 11.15 -13.19
N GLU A 229 22.77 11.04 -12.63
CA GLU A 229 23.92 11.87 -12.99
C GLU A 229 23.71 13.38 -12.78
N GLY A 230 22.75 13.79 -11.95
CA GLY A 230 22.42 15.19 -11.74
C GLY A 230 21.73 15.86 -12.93
N LEU A 231 21.10 15.09 -13.82
CA LEU A 231 20.39 15.64 -14.98
C LEU A 231 18.92 16.00 -14.69
N GLY A 232 18.46 15.80 -13.45
CA GLY A 232 17.10 16.11 -13.02
C GLY A 232 16.93 17.52 -12.46
N ASP A 233 15.87 17.74 -11.68
CA ASP A 233 15.50 19.05 -11.09
C ASP A 233 16.72 19.90 -10.63
N PRO A 234 17.02 21.01 -11.33
CA PRO A 234 18.15 21.88 -11.03
C PRO A 234 18.13 22.45 -9.61
N GLY A 235 16.95 22.68 -9.02
CA GLY A 235 16.78 23.29 -7.69
C GLY A 235 17.29 22.43 -6.52
N LYS A 236 17.46 21.13 -6.75
CA LYS A 236 18.04 20.17 -5.78
C LYS A 236 19.40 19.65 -6.24
N VAL A 237 19.67 19.67 -7.54
CA VAL A 237 20.96 19.24 -8.08
C VAL A 237 22.07 20.31 -7.87
N HIS A 238 21.75 21.61 -7.82
CA HIS A 238 22.75 22.70 -7.84
C HIS A 238 22.97 23.48 -6.52
N ARG A 239 22.50 23.01 -5.35
CA ARG A 239 22.68 23.76 -4.07
C ARG A 239 24.11 23.87 -3.51
N LEU A 240 25.16 23.46 -4.25
CA LEU A 240 26.55 23.53 -3.77
C LEU A 240 27.48 24.46 -4.58
N PHE A 241 26.98 25.24 -5.55
CA PHE A 241 27.85 25.99 -6.47
C PHE A 241 27.52 27.47 -6.71
N ILE A 242 26.79 28.14 -5.82
CA ILE A 242 26.63 29.61 -5.88
C ILE A 242 27.13 30.23 -4.58
N ALA A 243 28.45 30.21 -4.39
CA ALA A 243 29.13 31.08 -3.42
C ALA A 243 30.54 31.50 -3.87
N CYS A 244 31.00 31.10 -5.05
CA CYS A 244 32.25 31.57 -5.64
C CYS A 244 32.01 31.87 -7.13
N GLU A 245 32.59 32.97 -7.61
CA GLU A 245 32.43 33.56 -8.95
C GLU A 245 31.29 34.57 -9.12
N ILE A 246 31.21 35.51 -8.19
CA ILE A 246 31.00 36.92 -8.60
C ILE A 246 32.39 37.54 -8.63
N LEU A 247 32.93 37.69 -9.84
CA LEU A 247 33.87 38.71 -10.31
C LEU A 247 34.61 38.08 -11.49
N PHE A 248 34.15 38.31 -12.72
CA PHE A 248 35.02 38.79 -13.80
C PHE A 248 34.18 39.18 -15.03
N THR A 249 34.26 40.48 -15.34
CA THR A 249 34.23 41.11 -16.66
C THR A 249 32.94 41.22 -17.52
N PHE A 250 32.46 42.47 -17.60
CA PHE A 250 32.08 43.24 -18.81
C PHE A 250 30.73 42.99 -19.53
N VAL A 251 29.73 43.77 -19.13
CA VAL A 251 28.82 44.73 -19.85
C VAL A 251 28.46 44.56 -21.35
N PHE A 252 29.12 43.74 -22.17
CA PHE A 252 28.79 43.64 -23.61
C PHE A 252 28.06 42.34 -24.03
N VAL A 253 28.00 41.34 -23.16
CA VAL A 253 27.34 40.06 -23.43
C VAL A 253 25.89 40.02 -22.89
N ALA A 254 25.51 40.98 -22.04
CA ALA A 254 24.26 40.97 -21.30
C ALA A 254 22.98 41.04 -22.16
N TRP A 255 23.03 41.62 -23.36
CA TRP A 255 21.84 41.75 -24.22
C TRP A 255 21.56 40.52 -25.10
N ILE A 256 22.61 39.86 -25.60
CA ILE A 256 22.46 38.58 -26.33
C ILE A 256 22.13 37.44 -25.36
N PHE A 257 22.68 37.47 -24.14
CA PHE A 257 22.30 36.52 -23.09
C PHE A 257 20.87 36.72 -22.60
N LEU A 258 20.34 37.95 -22.51
CA LEU A 258 18.94 38.16 -22.11
C LEU A 258 17.94 37.60 -23.12
N LEU A 259 18.21 37.74 -24.43
CA LEU A 259 17.36 37.20 -25.50
C LEU A 259 17.48 35.67 -25.63
N PHE A 260 18.65 35.09 -25.36
CA PHE A 260 18.80 33.64 -25.28
C PHE A 260 18.15 33.06 -24.02
N GLN A 261 18.30 33.71 -22.85
CA GLN A 261 17.65 33.33 -21.60
C GLN A 261 16.13 33.34 -21.72
N PHE A 262 15.52 34.38 -22.30
CA PHE A 262 14.06 34.43 -22.43
C PHE A 262 13.50 33.33 -23.35
N LYS A 263 14.25 32.95 -24.39
CA LYS A 263 13.81 31.89 -25.33
C LYS A 263 14.07 30.50 -24.77
N THR A 264 15.14 30.30 -23.99
CA THR A 264 15.38 29.05 -23.26
C THR A 264 14.46 28.90 -22.07
N ASP A 265 14.12 29.96 -21.35
CA ASP A 265 13.22 29.92 -20.18
C ASP A 265 11.78 29.62 -20.60
N GLY A 266 11.35 30.08 -21.77
CA GLY A 266 10.04 29.72 -22.35
C GLY A 266 9.94 28.26 -22.77
N ILE A 267 11.05 27.66 -23.22
CA ILE A 267 11.11 26.24 -23.63
C ILE A 267 11.37 25.31 -22.42
N LEU A 268 12.17 25.77 -21.44
CA LEU A 268 12.49 25.04 -20.19
C LEU A 268 11.36 25.10 -19.16
N LYS A 269 10.50 26.13 -19.18
CA LYS A 269 9.30 26.16 -18.32
C LYS A 269 8.34 25.01 -18.60
N ASN A 270 8.30 24.51 -19.83
CA ASN A 270 7.47 23.36 -20.24
C ASN A 270 8.11 21.99 -19.97
N LEU A 271 9.30 21.95 -19.35
CA LEU A 271 10.02 20.71 -19.00
C LEU A 271 10.30 20.59 -17.51
N ARG A 272 9.65 21.42 -16.66
CA ARG A 272 9.81 21.34 -15.21
C ARG A 272 9.06 20.13 -14.66
N THR A 273 9.72 18.99 -14.67
CA THR A 273 9.40 17.86 -13.83
C THR A 273 9.83 18.18 -12.39
N GLU A 274 8.88 18.23 -11.47
CA GLU A 274 9.16 18.45 -10.05
C GLU A 274 9.74 17.17 -9.43
N ASP A 275 10.87 17.27 -8.73
CA ASP A 275 11.42 16.14 -8.00
C ASP A 275 10.55 15.80 -6.78
N MET A 276 9.97 14.60 -6.82
CA MET A 276 9.10 14.03 -5.80
C MET A 276 9.84 13.69 -4.49
N LEU A 277 11.18 13.60 -4.50
CA LEU A 277 11.94 13.34 -3.26
C LEU A 277 11.97 14.58 -2.38
N VAL A 278 11.40 14.50 -1.18
CA VAL A 278 11.40 15.61 -0.22
C VAL A 278 12.46 15.36 0.85
N THR A 279 13.18 16.42 1.25
CA THR A 279 14.09 16.33 2.40
C THR A 279 13.29 16.15 3.68
N VAL A 280 13.28 14.93 4.21
CA VAL A 280 12.55 14.59 5.45
C VAL A 280 13.39 14.78 6.71
N PHE A 281 14.72 14.73 6.58
CA PHE A 281 15.65 14.83 7.70
C PHE A 281 16.92 15.55 7.27
N GLU A 282 17.39 16.47 8.10
CA GLU A 282 18.62 17.22 7.87
C GLU A 282 19.28 17.57 9.20
N ASN A 283 20.59 17.33 9.32
CA ASN A 283 21.42 17.73 10.46
C ASN A 283 20.83 17.38 11.84
N GLY A 284 20.35 16.15 12.00
CA GLY A 284 19.82 15.68 13.29
C GLY A 284 18.35 16.01 13.54
N ARG A 285 17.66 16.69 12.60
CA ARG A 285 16.28 17.15 12.78
C ARG A 285 15.36 16.58 11.71
N LEU A 286 14.16 16.16 12.14
CA LEU A 286 13.06 15.83 11.25
C LEU A 286 12.45 17.14 10.72
N LEU A 287 12.36 17.27 9.40
CA LEU A 287 11.82 18.45 8.71
C LEU A 287 10.38 18.25 8.23
N VAL A 288 10.05 17.02 7.87
CA VAL A 288 8.73 16.63 7.37
C VAL A 288 8.30 15.39 8.10
N ASP A 289 7.09 15.42 8.62
CA ASP A 289 6.44 14.30 9.29
C ASP A 289 5.08 14.06 8.63
N TYR A 290 4.60 12.82 8.65
CA TYR A 290 3.33 12.44 8.05
C TYR A 290 2.48 11.69 9.06
N THR A 291 1.21 12.02 9.11
CA THR A 291 0.22 11.26 9.87
C THR A 291 -0.11 9.94 9.16
N LEU A 292 -0.60 8.96 9.91
CA LEU A 292 -1.06 7.70 9.31
C LEU A 292 -2.20 7.93 8.29
N GLU A 293 -3.05 8.93 8.53
CA GLU A 293 -4.17 9.24 7.64
C GLU A 293 -3.70 9.76 6.28
N GLU A 294 -2.74 10.70 6.27
CA GLU A 294 -2.13 11.17 5.01
C GLU A 294 -1.45 10.02 4.24
N ILE A 295 -0.83 9.07 4.97
CA ILE A 295 -0.22 7.89 4.36
C ILE A 295 -1.30 6.99 3.75
N ARG A 296 -2.42 6.77 4.44
CA ARG A 296 -3.57 5.98 3.95
C ARG A 296 -4.18 6.58 2.69
N GLU A 297 -4.43 7.88 2.70
CA GLU A 297 -4.99 8.60 1.54
C GLU A 297 -4.12 8.44 0.30
N ARG A 298 -2.79 8.59 0.45
CA ARG A 298 -1.83 8.40 -0.64
C ARG A 298 -1.77 6.96 -1.12
N ALA A 299 -1.78 6.00 -0.18
CA ALA A 299 -1.67 4.57 -0.47
C ALA A 299 -2.96 3.95 -1.05
N GLU A 300 -4.09 4.65 -0.97
CA GLU A 300 -5.39 4.11 -1.35
C GLU A 300 -5.42 3.62 -2.81
N ILE A 301 -6.22 2.60 -3.07
CA ILE A 301 -6.35 2.00 -4.40
C ILE A 301 -7.21 2.87 -5.31
N GLU A 302 -6.89 2.89 -6.61
CA GLU A 302 -7.56 3.77 -7.58
C GLU A 302 -9.07 3.52 -7.67
N LEU A 303 -9.49 2.26 -7.58
CA LEU A 303 -10.92 1.89 -7.54
C LEU A 303 -11.69 2.67 -6.45
N ILE A 304 -11.13 2.77 -5.25
CA ILE A 304 -11.78 3.50 -4.14
C ILE A 304 -11.72 5.01 -4.39
N LYS A 305 -10.59 5.52 -4.91
CA LYS A 305 -10.46 6.95 -5.25
C LYS A 305 -11.45 7.37 -6.34
N GLU A 306 -11.70 6.53 -7.34
CA GLU A 306 -12.65 6.78 -8.42
C GLU A 306 -14.10 6.77 -7.91
N LEU A 307 -14.45 5.79 -7.06
CA LEU A 307 -15.79 5.74 -6.47
C LEU A 307 -16.08 6.94 -5.58
N LYS A 308 -15.09 7.40 -4.79
CA LYS A 308 -15.20 8.64 -4.01
C LYS A 308 -15.43 9.87 -4.90
N ARG A 309 -14.69 9.99 -6.02
CA ARG A 309 -14.87 11.07 -7.01
C ARG A 309 -16.29 11.07 -7.58
N LYS A 310 -16.77 9.92 -8.08
CA LYS A 310 -18.12 9.78 -8.65
C LYS A 310 -19.23 10.14 -7.66
N ARG A 311 -19.07 9.80 -6.38
CA ARG A 311 -20.05 10.14 -5.33
C ARG A 311 -20.12 11.66 -5.10
N LEU A 312 -18.97 12.33 -5.03
CA LEU A 312 -18.89 13.78 -4.89
C LEU A 312 -19.53 14.52 -6.08
N ASP A 313 -19.29 14.04 -7.30
CA ASP A 313 -19.89 14.63 -8.52
C ASP A 313 -21.42 14.42 -8.56
N GLY A 314 -21.91 13.26 -8.11
CA GLY A 314 -23.33 12.96 -8.01
C GLY A 314 -24.07 13.81 -6.97
N ASP A 315 -23.47 14.02 -5.79
CA ASP A 315 -24.04 14.88 -4.74
C ASP A 315 -24.07 16.36 -5.17
N ASN A 316 -23.06 16.82 -5.92
CA ASN A 316 -23.02 18.17 -6.49
C ASN A 316 -24.11 18.41 -7.55
N HIS A 317 -24.46 17.39 -8.35
CA HIS A 317 -25.56 17.48 -9.33
C HIS A 317 -26.95 17.48 -8.68
N ILE A 318 -27.12 16.81 -7.54
CA ILE A 318 -28.37 16.85 -6.77
C ILE A 318 -28.52 18.21 -6.10
N ALA A 319 -27.44 18.78 -5.56
CA ALA A 319 -27.45 20.11 -4.96
C ALA A 319 -27.75 21.23 -5.99
N SER A 320 -27.29 21.12 -7.24
CA SER A 320 -27.58 22.10 -8.29
C SER A 320 -29.03 22.06 -8.79
N ASN A 321 -29.70 20.91 -8.71
CA ASN A 321 -31.09 20.74 -9.14
C ASN A 321 -32.11 21.02 -8.03
N GLY A 322 -31.66 21.26 -6.79
CA GLY A 322 -32.51 21.55 -5.63
C GLY A 322 -32.79 23.03 -5.36
N SER A 323 -32.38 23.95 -6.25
CA SER A 323 -32.54 25.41 -6.06
C SER A 323 -33.58 26.08 -6.96
N ALA A 324 -34.55 25.30 -7.46
CA ALA A 324 -35.61 25.83 -8.32
C ALA A 324 -36.99 25.30 -7.93
N TYR A 325 -37.43 25.52 -6.69
CA TYR A 325 -38.85 25.62 -6.30
C TYR A 325 -39.00 26.49 -5.05
#